data_AF-A0A258E3I6-F1
#
_entry.id   AF-A0A258E3I6-F1
#
_cell.length_a   1.000
_cell.length_b   1.000
_cell.length_c   1.000
_cell.angle_alpha   90.00
_cell.angle_beta   90.00
_cell.angle_gamma   90.00
#
_symmetry.space_group_name_H-M   'P 1'
#
loop_
_entity.id
_entity.type
_entity.pdbx_description
1 polymer ?
#
loop_
_entity_poly.entity_id
_entity_poly.type
_entity_poly.pdbx_seq_one_letter_code
_entity_poly.pdbx_strand_id
1 'polypeptide(L)'
;MKSVRVAGLCAALFATPALAQAPGPNCMQLEGALAQLDRGPDQASQNRLEQAARMRADLDQLNAQARNMNCDAPRGFFIFQGPPRPPQCDAIDDQISRLRANLSSVERSGGGDRDGQRRQLIVALAQNNCGPQYRAAAQSISAPSQQQQQPQRPRNFFESLFGGPVGSEPEETPGLDVAPMDLPKSSTFRTVCVRSCDGYYFPISYATVPARFASDDALCRRLCPATEAQLFTYRNPGEDIQQATSITGKPYMSLPTALLYRKQFNASCSCRAPGQSWAQALSGLEDATTLQKGDIVVTEERARQMSQPKPATDAAGRNKAAAAAT
;
A
#
# COMPACT_ATOMS: atom_id res chain seq x y z
N MET A 1 87.92 10.52 24.26
CA MET A 1 86.64 9.84 24.55
C MET A 1 85.73 10.83 25.30
N LYS A 2 84.65 11.31 24.67
CA LYS A 2 83.50 11.95 25.34
C LYS A 2 82.37 12.12 24.32
N SER A 3 81.18 11.80 24.78
CA SER A 3 80.09 11.15 24.06
C SER A 3 79.09 12.13 23.44
N VAL A 4 78.66 11.87 22.21
CA VAL A 4 77.50 12.53 21.56
C VAL A 4 76.23 11.79 21.99
N ARG A 5 75.26 12.50 22.56
CA ARG A 5 73.93 11.96 22.89
C ARG A 5 72.95 12.32 21.78
N VAL A 6 72.45 11.32 21.07
CA VAL A 6 71.31 11.41 20.14
C VAL A 6 70.04 11.19 20.95
N ALA A 7 69.13 12.16 20.97
CA ALA A 7 67.81 12.02 21.57
C ALA A 7 66.83 11.53 20.49
N GLY A 8 66.37 10.28 20.62
CA GLY A 8 65.32 9.70 19.79
C GLY A 8 63.93 10.09 20.28
N LEU A 9 63.09 10.58 19.38
CA LEU A 9 61.69 10.92 19.62
C LEU A 9 60.83 9.66 19.35
N CYS A 10 60.30 9.03 20.41
CA CYS A 10 59.35 7.92 20.30
C CYS A 10 57.93 8.45 20.05
N ALA A 11 57.34 8.15 18.88
CA ALA A 11 55.92 8.35 18.63
C ALA A 11 55.12 7.16 19.19
N ALA A 12 54.32 7.39 20.24
CA ALA A 12 53.42 6.38 20.80
C ALA A 12 52.11 6.33 19.99
N LEU A 13 51.87 5.22 19.30
CA LEU A 13 50.58 4.87 18.70
C LEU A 13 49.63 4.38 19.79
N PHE A 14 48.61 5.17 20.13
CA PHE A 14 47.52 4.73 21.02
C PHE A 14 46.51 3.92 20.20
N ALA A 15 46.45 2.61 20.45
CA ALA A 15 45.35 1.76 19.99
C ALA A 15 44.21 1.83 21.03
N THR A 16 43.08 2.43 20.66
CA THR A 16 41.85 2.42 21.48
C THR A 16 41.15 1.07 21.36
N PRO A 17 40.75 0.41 22.46
CA PRO A 17 40.00 -0.84 22.40
C PRO A 17 38.55 -0.55 21.96
N ALA A 18 38.08 -1.30 20.96
CA ALA A 18 36.67 -1.30 20.58
C ALA A 18 35.86 -1.97 21.70
N LEU A 19 34.91 -1.25 22.29
CA LEU A 19 33.97 -1.78 23.26
C LEU A 19 33.06 -2.82 22.58
N ALA A 20 33.25 -4.10 22.92
CA ALA A 20 32.32 -5.16 22.55
C ALA A 20 31.03 -5.00 23.37
N GLN A 21 29.92 -4.69 22.70
CA GLN A 21 28.59 -4.62 23.33
C GLN A 21 28.17 -6.02 23.78
N ALA A 22 27.92 -6.20 25.07
CA ALA A 22 27.46 -7.47 25.63
C ALA A 22 26.02 -7.77 25.16
N PRO A 23 25.72 -9.00 24.68
CA PRO A 23 24.38 -9.38 24.26
C PRO A 23 23.41 -9.36 25.46
N GLY A 24 22.17 -8.89 25.22
CA GLY A 24 21.14 -8.82 26.26
C GLY A 24 20.73 -10.22 26.80
N PRO A 25 20.13 -10.29 28.00
CA PRO A 25 19.86 -11.57 28.70
C PRO A 25 18.84 -12.52 28.02
N ASN A 26 18.21 -12.12 26.92
CA ASN A 26 17.13 -12.89 26.27
C ASN A 26 17.47 -13.43 24.86
N CYS A 27 18.70 -13.25 24.40
CA CYS A 27 19.08 -13.58 23.02
C CYS A 27 18.96 -15.07 22.70
N MET A 28 19.42 -15.95 23.59
CA MET A 28 19.33 -17.40 23.40
C MET A 28 17.89 -17.90 23.23
N GLN A 29 16.94 -17.29 23.96
CA GLN A 29 15.53 -17.69 23.89
C GLN A 29 14.89 -17.22 22.58
N LEU A 30 15.15 -15.97 22.18
CA LEU A 30 14.62 -15.39 20.94
C LEU A 30 15.21 -16.07 19.69
N GLU A 31 16.50 -16.40 19.72
CA GLU A 31 17.16 -17.15 18.65
C GLU A 31 16.61 -18.57 18.54
N GLY A 32 16.34 -19.22 19.68
CA GLY A 32 15.68 -20.53 19.73
C GLY A 32 14.27 -20.50 19.12
N ALA A 33 13.49 -19.45 19.36
CA ALA A 33 12.18 -19.27 18.76
C ALA A 33 12.26 -19.03 17.24
N LEU A 34 13.21 -18.21 16.78
CA LEU A 34 13.43 -17.96 15.36
C LEU A 34 13.86 -19.23 14.61
N ALA A 35 14.75 -20.02 15.21
CA ALA A 35 15.22 -21.28 14.62
C ALA A 35 14.11 -22.33 14.47
N GLN A 36 13.11 -22.33 15.34
CA GLN A 36 11.93 -23.20 15.19
C GLN A 36 11.05 -22.77 14.02
N LEU A 37 10.91 -21.47 13.79
CA LEU A 37 10.16 -20.92 12.68
C LEU A 37 10.88 -21.12 11.33
N ASP A 38 12.21 -21.03 11.33
CA ASP A 38 13.07 -21.18 10.14
C ASP A 38 13.25 -22.64 9.68
N ARG A 39 12.89 -23.64 10.50
CA ARG A 39 12.91 -25.06 10.09
C ARG A 39 11.95 -25.42 8.95
N GLY A 40 11.22 -24.43 8.43
CA GLY A 40 10.47 -24.53 7.19
C GLY A 40 9.15 -25.26 7.36
N PRO A 41 8.35 -25.32 6.28
CA PRO A 41 7.11 -26.07 6.29
C PRO A 41 7.41 -27.57 6.29
N ASP A 42 6.96 -28.28 7.34
CA ASP A 42 6.87 -29.75 7.35
C ASP A 42 6.12 -30.25 6.11
N GLN A 43 6.36 -31.50 5.69
CA GLN A 43 5.69 -32.11 4.54
C GLN A 43 4.16 -32.01 4.61
N ALA A 44 3.59 -32.09 5.81
CA ALA A 44 2.16 -31.87 6.06
C ALA A 44 1.70 -30.42 5.84
N SER A 45 2.56 -29.42 6.03
CA SER A 45 2.26 -28.01 5.70
C SER A 45 2.48 -27.68 4.22
N GLN A 46 3.43 -28.33 3.55
CA GLN A 46 3.58 -28.24 2.09
C GLN A 46 2.34 -28.80 1.38
N ASN A 47 1.86 -29.97 1.82
CA ASN A 47 0.62 -30.55 1.31
C ASN A 47 -0.60 -29.62 1.51
N ARG A 48 -0.67 -28.91 2.65
CA ARG A 48 -1.74 -27.93 2.93
C ARG A 48 -1.65 -26.68 2.06
N LEU A 49 -0.44 -26.17 1.80
CA LEU A 49 -0.21 -25.03 0.90
C LEU A 49 -0.62 -25.37 -0.54
N GLU A 50 -0.29 -26.57 -0.99
CA GLU A 50 -0.67 -27.05 -2.33
C GLU A 50 -2.17 -27.28 -2.44
N GLN A 51 -2.81 -27.81 -1.40
CA GLN A 51 -4.27 -27.91 -1.30
C GLN A 51 -4.93 -26.52 -1.33
N ALA A 52 -4.39 -25.54 -0.60
CA ALA A 52 -4.88 -24.16 -0.63
C ALA A 52 -4.77 -23.54 -2.02
N ALA A 53 -3.65 -23.76 -2.73
CA ALA A 53 -3.46 -23.27 -4.10
C ALA A 53 -4.50 -23.84 -5.08
N ARG A 54 -4.79 -25.15 -4.98
CA ARG A 54 -5.84 -25.80 -5.78
C ARG A 54 -7.22 -25.21 -5.50
N MET A 55 -7.57 -25.01 -4.23
CA MET A 55 -8.85 -24.41 -3.84
C MET A 55 -9.03 -22.96 -4.32
N ARG A 56 -7.95 -22.18 -4.39
CA ARG A 56 -7.99 -20.83 -4.98
C ARG A 56 -8.31 -20.89 -6.47
N ALA A 57 -7.69 -21.81 -7.20
CA ALA A 57 -7.97 -22.00 -8.63
C ALA A 57 -9.42 -22.44 -8.87
N ASP A 58 -9.96 -23.33 -8.04
CA ASP A 58 -11.37 -23.75 -8.11
C ASP A 58 -12.33 -22.58 -7.85
N LEU A 59 -12.03 -21.71 -6.87
CA LEU A 59 -12.79 -20.48 -6.63
C LEU A 59 -12.78 -19.56 -7.85
N ASP A 60 -11.62 -19.34 -8.46
CA ASP A 60 -11.49 -18.47 -9.63
C ASP A 60 -12.29 -19.00 -10.82
N GLN A 61 -12.27 -20.32 -11.03
CA GLN A 61 -13.08 -20.99 -12.05
C GLN A 61 -14.58 -20.81 -11.79
N LEU A 62 -15.04 -21.01 -10.55
CA LEU A 62 -16.45 -20.82 -10.18
C LEU A 62 -16.90 -19.37 -10.30
N ASN A 63 -16.07 -18.41 -9.88
CA ASN A 63 -16.34 -16.98 -10.05
C ASN A 63 -16.40 -16.60 -11.54
N ALA A 64 -15.55 -17.18 -12.39
CA ALA A 64 -15.62 -16.97 -13.83
C ALA A 64 -16.92 -17.55 -14.43
N GLN A 65 -17.32 -18.75 -14.00
CA GLN A 65 -18.57 -19.38 -14.42
C GLN A 65 -19.79 -18.56 -14.00
N ALA A 66 -19.82 -18.08 -12.75
CA ALA A 66 -20.87 -17.21 -12.22
C ALA A 66 -21.00 -15.91 -13.03
N ARG A 67 -19.86 -15.29 -13.39
CA ARG A 67 -19.84 -14.09 -14.25
C ARG A 67 -20.37 -14.37 -15.65
N ASN A 68 -20.03 -15.52 -16.24
CA ASN A 68 -20.51 -15.92 -17.58
C ASN A 68 -22.03 -16.17 -17.64
N MET A 69 -22.66 -16.49 -16.50
CA MET A 69 -24.11 -16.68 -16.39
C MET A 69 -24.84 -15.45 -15.83
N ASN A 70 -24.16 -14.30 -15.77
CA ASN A 70 -24.69 -13.05 -15.23
C ASN A 70 -25.22 -13.18 -13.79
N CYS A 71 -24.61 -14.04 -12.99
CA CYS A 71 -24.96 -14.18 -11.58
C CYS A 71 -24.62 -12.93 -10.75
N ASP A 72 -23.84 -11.98 -11.27
CA ASP A 72 -23.50 -10.71 -10.58
C ASP A 72 -24.56 -9.61 -10.78
N ALA A 73 -25.70 -9.94 -11.41
CA ALA A 73 -26.77 -8.98 -11.64
C ALA A 73 -27.29 -8.45 -10.29
N PRO A 74 -27.24 -7.13 -10.04
CA PRO A 74 -27.69 -6.56 -8.78
C PRO A 74 -29.17 -6.89 -8.55
N ARG A 75 -29.52 -7.33 -7.34
CA ARG A 75 -30.92 -7.46 -6.89
C ARG A 75 -31.53 -6.06 -6.80
N GLY A 76 -32.00 -5.53 -7.92
CA GLY A 76 -32.57 -4.20 -8.02
C GLY A 76 -34.01 -4.15 -7.53
N PHE A 77 -34.25 -3.35 -6.48
CA PHE A 77 -35.58 -2.88 -6.09
C PHE A 77 -35.86 -1.59 -6.89
N PHE A 78 -36.74 -1.70 -7.89
CA PHE A 78 -37.36 -0.65 -8.72
C PHE A 78 -36.61 0.00 -9.92
N ILE A 79 -37.36 0.06 -11.04
CA ILE A 79 -37.36 0.88 -12.27
C ILE A 79 -36.25 0.73 -13.35
N PHE A 80 -35.14 0.01 -13.14
CA PHE A 80 -34.21 -0.29 -14.25
C PHE A 80 -33.74 -1.76 -14.23
N GLN A 81 -34.61 -2.68 -14.67
CA GLN A 81 -34.34 -4.12 -14.65
C GLN A 81 -33.53 -4.57 -15.87
N GLY A 82 -32.27 -4.93 -15.63
CA GLY A 82 -31.64 -6.02 -16.37
C GLY A 82 -32.38 -7.34 -16.10
N PRO A 83 -32.14 -8.40 -16.90
CA PRO A 83 -32.85 -9.67 -16.77
C PRO A 83 -32.75 -10.23 -15.34
N PRO A 84 -33.83 -10.84 -14.81
CA PRO A 84 -33.82 -11.41 -13.47
C PRO A 84 -32.74 -12.47 -13.35
N ARG A 85 -32.04 -12.46 -12.21
CA ARG A 85 -30.98 -13.43 -11.89
C ARG A 85 -31.56 -14.85 -11.97
N PRO A 86 -30.92 -15.77 -12.72
CA PRO A 86 -31.43 -17.14 -12.80
C PRO A 86 -31.28 -17.85 -11.44
N PRO A 87 -32.23 -18.73 -11.07
CA PRO A 87 -32.22 -19.44 -9.77
C PRO A 87 -31.03 -20.40 -9.62
N GLN A 88 -30.37 -20.75 -10.73
CA GLN A 88 -29.15 -21.56 -10.75
C GLN A 88 -27.97 -20.84 -10.08
N CYS A 89 -27.99 -19.50 -10.02
CA CYS A 89 -26.95 -18.72 -9.38
C CYS A 89 -26.93 -18.87 -7.85
N ASP A 90 -28.08 -19.15 -7.22
CA ASP A 90 -28.15 -19.29 -5.76
C ASP A 90 -27.36 -20.52 -5.30
N ALA A 91 -27.44 -21.63 -6.04
CA ALA A 91 -26.64 -22.84 -5.75
C ALA A 91 -25.13 -22.63 -5.93
N ILE A 92 -24.74 -21.79 -6.91
CA ILE A 92 -23.33 -21.49 -7.20
C ILE A 92 -22.76 -20.54 -6.14
N ASP A 93 -23.54 -19.56 -5.71
CA ASP A 93 -23.16 -18.66 -4.60
C ASP A 93 -22.94 -19.42 -3.29
N ASP A 94 -23.82 -20.38 -2.99
CA ASP A 94 -23.68 -21.26 -1.83
C ASP A 94 -22.37 -22.06 -1.92
N GLN A 95 -22.03 -22.57 -3.11
CA GLN A 95 -20.80 -23.30 -3.34
C GLN A 95 -19.56 -22.40 -3.17
N ILE A 96 -19.59 -21.19 -3.74
CA ILE A 96 -18.51 -20.20 -3.61
C ILE A 96 -18.32 -19.81 -2.13
N SER A 97 -19.41 -19.59 -1.41
CA SER A 97 -19.36 -19.18 0.01
C SER A 97 -18.75 -20.27 0.89
N ARG A 98 -19.11 -21.54 0.67
CA ARG A 98 -18.51 -22.69 1.37
C ARG A 98 -17.03 -22.84 1.05
N LEU A 99 -16.65 -22.68 -0.21
CA LEU A 99 -15.26 -22.82 -0.64
C LEU A 99 -14.37 -21.68 -0.09
N ARG A 100 -14.88 -20.44 -0.05
CA ARG A 100 -14.21 -19.31 0.61
C ARG A 100 -14.02 -19.54 2.12
N ALA A 101 -15.05 -20.07 2.80
CA ALA A 101 -14.96 -20.40 4.22
C ALA A 101 -13.87 -21.46 4.49
N ASN A 102 -13.82 -22.51 3.67
CA ASN A 102 -12.79 -23.55 3.75
C ASN A 102 -11.39 -23.04 3.41
N LEU A 103 -11.26 -22.14 2.44
CA LEU A 103 -9.97 -21.52 2.12
C LEU A 103 -9.44 -20.74 3.32
N SER A 104 -10.30 -19.94 3.97
CA SER A 104 -9.89 -19.11 5.10
C SER A 104 -9.39 -19.93 6.31
N SER A 105 -9.91 -21.14 6.52
CA SER A 105 -9.45 -22.03 7.60
C SER A 105 -8.09 -22.68 7.29
N VAL A 106 -7.83 -23.01 6.03
CA VAL A 106 -6.54 -23.55 5.57
C VAL A 106 -5.47 -22.45 5.49
N GLU A 107 -5.81 -21.24 5.07
CA GLU A 107 -4.87 -20.12 5.01
C GLU A 107 -4.39 -19.67 6.40
N ARG A 108 -5.32 -19.61 7.37
CA ARG A 108 -4.99 -19.30 8.77
C ARG A 108 -4.05 -20.33 9.40
N SER A 109 -4.12 -21.58 8.96
CA SER A 109 -3.23 -22.66 9.43
C SER A 109 -1.98 -22.85 8.56
N GLY A 110 -1.91 -22.19 7.40
CA GLY A 110 -1.01 -22.57 6.29
C GLY A 110 0.24 -21.72 6.08
N GLY A 111 0.41 -20.57 6.75
CA GLY A 111 1.71 -19.86 6.70
C GLY A 111 1.68 -18.34 6.62
N GLY A 112 0.53 -17.68 6.56
CA GLY A 112 0.49 -16.21 6.61
C GLY A 112 1.02 -15.63 7.93
N ASP A 113 0.88 -16.39 9.02
CA ASP A 113 1.31 -15.98 10.36
C ASP A 113 2.82 -16.19 10.58
N ARG A 114 3.44 -17.18 9.93
CA ARG A 114 4.88 -17.49 10.10
C ARG A 114 5.78 -16.36 9.62
N ASP A 115 5.49 -15.77 8.45
CA ASP A 115 6.28 -14.64 7.95
C ASP A 115 6.08 -13.38 8.81
N GLY A 116 4.89 -13.22 9.40
CA GLY A 116 4.61 -12.19 10.41
C GLY A 116 5.43 -12.39 11.68
N GLN A 117 5.33 -13.58 12.28
CA GLN A 117 6.04 -14.00 13.49
C GLN A 117 7.56 -13.96 13.30
N ARG A 118 8.07 -14.35 12.12
CA ARG A 118 9.50 -14.27 11.77
C ARG A 118 10.00 -12.84 11.83
N ARG A 119 9.26 -11.92 11.20
CA ARG A 119 9.59 -10.49 11.18
C ARG A 119 9.57 -9.90 12.59
N GLN A 120 8.56 -10.25 13.39
CA GLN A 120 8.45 -9.82 14.78
C GLN A 120 9.62 -10.31 15.63
N LEU A 121 10.03 -11.57 15.49
CA LEU A 121 11.18 -12.14 16.20
C LEU A 121 12.50 -11.47 15.80
N ILE A 122 12.73 -11.19 14.51
CA ILE A 122 13.93 -10.47 14.05
C ILE A 122 13.99 -9.05 14.62
N VAL A 123 12.85 -8.35 14.66
CA VAL A 123 12.77 -7.01 15.27
C VAL A 123 13.04 -7.09 16.77
N ALA A 124 12.50 -8.07 17.48
CA ALA A 124 12.77 -8.27 18.91
C ALA A 124 14.26 -8.58 19.17
N LEU A 125 14.89 -9.42 18.34
CA LEU A 125 16.33 -9.72 18.39
C LEU A 125 17.19 -8.47 18.15
N ALA A 126 16.76 -7.60 17.22
CA ALA A 126 17.44 -6.35 16.95
C ALA A 126 17.34 -5.37 18.13
N GLN A 127 16.17 -5.25 18.74
CA GLN A 127 15.93 -4.39 19.90
C GLN A 127 16.70 -4.85 21.14
N ASN A 128 16.89 -6.15 21.31
CA ASN A 128 17.66 -6.74 22.42
C ASN A 128 19.18 -6.82 22.14
N ASN A 129 19.65 -6.21 21.05
CA ASN A 129 21.06 -6.18 20.65
C ASN A 129 21.70 -7.57 20.54
N CYS A 130 20.96 -8.57 20.05
CA CYS A 130 21.44 -9.96 19.94
C CYS A 130 22.44 -10.19 18.80
N GLY A 131 22.84 -9.12 18.10
CA GLY A 131 23.90 -9.15 17.10
C GLY A 131 23.71 -8.13 15.97
N PRO A 132 24.79 -7.76 15.27
CA PRO A 132 24.72 -6.82 14.13
C PRO A 132 23.86 -7.36 12.98
N GLN A 133 23.76 -8.68 12.81
CA GLN A 133 22.95 -9.34 11.80
C GLN A 133 21.45 -9.06 11.96
N TYR A 134 20.94 -9.02 13.19
CA TYR A 134 19.53 -8.76 13.45
C TYR A 134 19.19 -7.29 13.27
N ARG A 135 20.11 -6.38 13.60
CA ARG A 135 19.95 -4.94 13.33
C ARG A 135 19.87 -4.67 11.82
N ALA A 136 20.76 -5.26 11.02
CA ALA A 136 20.70 -5.15 9.56
C ALA A 136 19.42 -5.78 8.98
N ALA A 137 19.00 -6.94 9.50
CA ALA A 137 17.78 -7.60 9.06
C ALA A 137 16.52 -6.80 9.45
N ALA A 138 16.45 -6.23 10.66
CA ALA A 138 15.34 -5.39 11.10
C ALA A 138 15.22 -4.12 10.26
N GLN A 139 16.35 -3.47 9.90
CA GLN A 139 16.38 -2.32 8.99
C GLN A 139 15.78 -2.67 7.62
N SER A 140 16.04 -3.88 7.10
CA SER A 140 15.44 -4.36 5.86
C SER A 140 13.94 -4.67 5.96
N ILE A 141 13.45 -5.02 7.15
CA ILE A 141 12.02 -5.29 7.43
C ILE A 141 11.24 -3.99 7.63
N SER A 142 11.86 -2.98 8.25
CA SER A 142 11.26 -1.66 8.48
C SER A 142 11.34 -0.73 7.26
N ALA A 143 12.08 -1.12 6.22
CA ALA A 143 12.00 -0.44 4.93
C ALA A 143 10.60 -0.68 4.33
N PRO A 144 9.94 0.34 3.74
CA PRO A 144 8.60 0.18 3.19
C PRO A 144 8.60 -0.94 2.15
N SER A 145 7.93 -2.04 2.50
CA SER A 145 7.82 -3.22 1.65
C SER A 145 6.95 -2.89 0.45
N GLN A 146 7.58 -2.48 -0.65
CA GLN A 146 7.04 -2.80 -1.97
C GLN A 146 7.13 -4.31 -2.14
N GLN A 147 5.96 -4.92 -2.23
CA GLN A 147 5.76 -6.35 -2.31
C GLN A 147 6.27 -6.84 -3.68
N GLN A 148 7.26 -7.75 -3.65
CA GLN A 148 7.59 -8.76 -4.68
C GLN A 148 7.93 -8.28 -6.12
N GLN A 149 9.24 -8.25 -6.48
CA GLN A 149 9.91 -9.10 -7.51
C GLN A 149 11.29 -8.50 -7.97
N GLN A 150 12.38 -9.27 -7.80
CA GLN A 150 13.58 -9.34 -8.68
C GLN A 150 14.70 -8.24 -8.66
N PRO A 151 15.93 -8.56 -9.18
CA PRO A 151 17.20 -8.46 -8.45
C PRO A 151 17.92 -7.10 -8.47
N GLN A 152 18.70 -6.89 -7.41
CA GLN A 152 19.48 -5.69 -7.09
C GLN A 152 20.45 -5.29 -8.21
N ARG A 153 20.26 -4.11 -8.80
CA ARG A 153 21.32 -3.40 -9.53
C ARG A 153 22.23 -2.69 -8.51
N PRO A 154 23.56 -2.70 -8.70
CA PRO A 154 24.51 -2.11 -7.76
C PRO A 154 24.33 -0.58 -7.69
N ARG A 155 24.45 -0.05 -6.47
CA ARG A 155 24.34 1.39 -6.14
C ARG A 155 25.36 2.21 -6.94
N ASN A 156 24.93 3.38 -7.40
CA ASN A 156 25.72 4.29 -8.23
C ASN A 156 26.79 5.03 -7.42
N PHE A 157 27.99 5.08 -7.99
CA PHE A 157 29.23 5.75 -7.56
C PHE A 157 29.07 7.20 -7.04
N PHE A 158 28.01 7.90 -7.42
CA PHE A 158 27.76 9.29 -7.02
C PHE A 158 27.46 9.44 -5.52
N GLU A 159 26.89 8.41 -4.89
CA GLU A 159 26.58 8.39 -3.45
C GLU A 159 27.84 8.17 -2.57
N SER A 160 28.94 7.69 -3.18
CA SER A 160 30.25 7.56 -2.53
C SER A 160 31.14 8.79 -2.71
N LEU A 161 30.78 9.72 -3.60
CA LEU A 161 31.60 10.89 -3.96
C LEU A 161 31.09 12.19 -3.35
N PHE A 162 29.79 12.33 -3.12
CA PHE A 162 29.20 13.52 -2.48
C PHE A 162 28.61 13.14 -1.13
N GLY A 163 29.47 13.07 -0.12
CA GLY A 163 29.11 12.82 1.27
C GLY A 163 27.95 13.72 1.72
N GLY A 164 26.83 13.10 2.09
CA GLY A 164 25.67 13.78 2.68
C GLY A 164 26.01 14.41 4.03
N PRO A 165 25.35 15.51 4.41
CA PRO A 165 25.74 16.30 5.56
C PRO A 165 25.48 15.60 6.89
N VAL A 166 26.46 15.81 7.76
CA VAL A 166 26.61 15.42 9.17
C VAL A 166 25.44 15.80 10.06
N GLY A 167 25.11 14.92 11.00
CA GLY A 167 24.16 15.14 12.08
C GLY A 167 24.71 16.00 13.22
N SER A 168 23.77 16.43 14.07
CA SER A 168 24.04 17.02 15.37
C SER A 168 22.94 16.60 16.35
N GLU A 169 23.24 15.64 17.22
CA GLU A 169 22.75 15.60 18.61
C GLU A 169 23.86 16.25 19.49
N PRO A 170 23.60 16.64 20.77
CA PRO A 170 23.60 15.64 21.87
C PRO A 170 22.66 15.93 23.09
N GLU A 171 22.25 14.82 23.74
CA GLU A 171 22.17 14.54 25.20
C GLU A 171 21.30 15.34 26.20
N GLU A 172 20.46 14.65 26.99
CA GLU A 172 20.66 14.28 28.43
C GLU A 172 19.36 13.71 29.07
N THR A 173 19.49 12.64 29.88
CA THR A 173 18.46 12.01 30.77
C THR A 173 18.72 12.46 32.23
N PRO A 174 17.86 12.32 33.29
CA PRO A 174 16.98 11.16 33.61
C PRO A 174 15.68 11.41 34.44
N GLY A 175 14.84 10.37 34.59
CA GLY A 175 13.79 10.30 35.62
C GLY A 175 12.71 9.24 35.36
N LEU A 176 12.70 8.17 36.15
CA LEU A 176 11.72 7.06 36.11
C LEU A 176 10.34 7.49 36.62
N ASP A 177 9.28 7.11 35.89
CA ASP A 177 8.03 6.58 36.42
C ASP A 177 7.33 5.75 35.33
N VAL A 178 7.25 4.43 35.53
CA VAL A 178 6.71 3.49 34.55
C VAL A 178 5.18 3.46 34.66
N ALA A 179 4.52 4.33 33.91
CA ALA A 179 3.13 4.12 33.52
C ALA A 179 3.08 3.15 32.31
N PRO A 180 1.98 2.39 32.10
CA PRO A 180 1.87 1.47 30.97
C PRO A 180 2.05 2.27 29.66
N MET A 181 3.17 2.06 28.98
CA MET A 181 3.43 2.68 27.69
C MET A 181 2.51 2.04 26.66
N ASP A 182 1.40 2.72 26.37
CA ASP A 182 0.75 2.63 25.06
C ASP A 182 1.84 2.81 24.01
N LEU A 183 2.10 1.77 23.21
CA LEU A 183 2.93 1.90 22.01
C LEU A 183 2.48 3.17 21.27
N PRO A 184 3.38 4.11 20.90
CA PRO A 184 2.99 5.20 20.04
C PRO A 184 2.52 4.57 18.73
N LYS A 185 1.20 4.47 18.56
CA LYS A 185 0.59 4.25 17.25
C LYS A 185 1.12 5.39 16.42
N SER A 186 2.08 5.12 15.53
CA SER A 186 2.66 6.15 14.68
C SER A 186 1.51 6.89 14.01
N SER A 187 1.23 8.13 14.44
CA SER A 187 0.09 8.86 13.92
C SER A 187 0.41 9.23 12.49
N THR A 188 -0.28 8.61 11.55
CA THR A 188 -0.26 9.01 10.16
C THR A 188 -1.21 10.19 9.96
N PHE A 189 -1.22 10.76 8.77
CA PHE A 189 -2.21 11.76 8.39
C PHE A 189 -3.10 11.22 7.29
N ARG A 190 -4.37 11.65 7.31
CA ARG A 190 -5.25 11.63 6.15
C ARG A 190 -5.20 12.99 5.49
N THR A 191 -5.18 12.98 4.16
CA THR A 191 -5.22 14.20 3.36
C THR A 191 -6.50 14.18 2.53
N VAL A 192 -7.18 15.31 2.50
CA VAL A 192 -8.46 15.49 1.80
C VAL A 192 -8.42 16.79 1.00
N CYS A 193 -8.94 16.75 -0.21
CA CYS A 193 -9.06 17.91 -1.07
C CYS A 193 -10.42 18.55 -0.85
N VAL A 194 -10.44 19.83 -0.47
CA VAL A 194 -11.67 20.57 -0.12
C VAL A 194 -11.94 21.62 -1.18
N ARG A 195 -13.15 21.64 -1.74
CA ARG A 195 -13.60 22.71 -2.66
C ARG A 195 -14.03 23.94 -1.88
N SER A 196 -13.58 25.12 -2.31
CA SER A 196 -13.90 26.37 -1.60
C SER A 196 -15.36 26.81 -1.76
N CYS A 197 -16.03 26.48 -2.88
CA CYS A 197 -17.39 26.96 -3.18
C CYS A 197 -18.53 26.27 -2.40
N ASP A 198 -18.32 25.07 -1.86
CA ASP A 198 -19.34 24.36 -1.08
C ASP A 198 -18.80 23.51 0.08
N GLY A 199 -17.48 23.55 0.30
CA GLY A 199 -16.81 22.81 1.36
C GLY A 199 -16.86 21.30 1.19
N TYR A 200 -17.28 20.78 0.04
CA TYR A 200 -17.20 19.34 -0.24
C TYR A 200 -15.75 18.87 -0.22
N TYR A 201 -15.52 17.66 0.26
CA TYR A 201 -14.19 17.07 0.33
C TYR A 201 -14.15 15.63 -0.17
N PHE A 202 -13.01 15.24 -0.71
CA PHE A 202 -12.70 13.87 -1.11
C PHE A 202 -11.28 13.49 -0.70
N PRO A 203 -11.01 12.20 -0.42
CA PRO A 203 -9.70 11.76 0.05
C PRO A 203 -8.65 11.83 -1.05
N ILE A 204 -7.44 12.24 -0.67
CA ILE A 204 -6.22 12.15 -1.49
C ILE A 204 -5.38 10.97 -0.99
N SER A 205 -4.99 10.98 0.30
CA SER A 205 -4.24 9.90 0.94
C SER A 205 -4.93 9.45 2.23
N TYR A 206 -5.06 8.12 2.41
CA TYR A 206 -5.66 7.52 3.61
C TYR A 206 -4.67 7.38 4.78
N ALA A 207 -3.38 7.34 4.48
CA ALA A 207 -2.28 7.34 5.45
C ALA A 207 -1.03 7.91 4.76
N THR A 208 -0.51 9.02 5.28
CA THR A 208 0.68 9.69 4.75
C THR A 208 1.46 10.42 5.84
N VAL A 209 2.57 11.03 5.46
CA VAL A 209 3.45 11.82 6.33
C VAL A 209 3.54 13.27 5.84
N PRO A 210 3.87 14.24 6.71
CA PRO A 210 3.94 15.66 6.33
C PRO A 210 4.80 15.97 5.11
N ALA A 211 5.89 15.22 4.90
CA ALA A 211 6.77 15.36 3.74
C ALA A 211 6.06 15.15 2.38
N ARG A 212 4.87 14.56 2.35
CA ARG A 212 4.07 14.32 1.13
C ARG A 212 2.96 15.36 0.91
N PHE A 213 2.69 16.24 1.88
CA PHE A 213 1.57 17.17 1.80
C PHE A 213 1.64 18.10 0.58
N ALA A 214 2.83 18.55 0.19
CA ALA A 214 3.00 19.38 -1.01
C ALA A 214 2.61 18.64 -2.30
N SER A 215 2.98 17.35 -2.40
CA SER A 215 2.58 16.51 -3.54
C SER A 215 1.08 16.23 -3.54
N ASP A 216 0.51 15.95 -2.37
CA ASP A 216 -0.93 15.73 -2.21
C ASP A 216 -1.73 17.01 -2.55
N ASP A 217 -1.23 18.20 -2.20
CA ASP A 217 -1.87 19.48 -2.53
C ASP A 217 -1.82 19.76 -4.04
N ALA A 218 -0.69 19.47 -4.68
CA ALA A 218 -0.59 19.56 -6.14
C ALA A 218 -1.59 18.59 -6.82
N LEU A 219 -1.73 17.36 -6.32
CA LEU A 219 -2.70 16.39 -6.82
C LEU A 219 -4.15 16.88 -6.60
N CYS A 220 -4.46 17.41 -5.42
CA CYS A 220 -5.76 18.01 -5.12
C CYS A 220 -6.17 19.07 -6.16
N ARG A 221 -5.28 20.02 -6.45
CA ARG A 221 -5.55 21.08 -7.44
C ARG A 221 -5.73 20.53 -8.85
N ARG A 222 -4.91 19.55 -9.25
CA ARG A 222 -5.02 18.88 -10.56
C ARG A 222 -6.34 18.14 -10.73
N LEU A 223 -6.86 17.51 -9.67
CA LEU A 223 -8.12 16.78 -9.72
C LEU A 223 -9.36 17.70 -9.77
N CYS A 224 -9.18 18.99 -9.47
CA CYS A 224 -10.24 20.00 -9.49
C CYS A 224 -9.88 21.24 -10.31
N PRO A 225 -9.69 21.12 -11.63
CA PRO A 225 -9.28 22.23 -12.48
C PRO A 225 -10.36 23.32 -12.65
N ALA A 226 -11.64 22.98 -12.50
CA ALA A 226 -12.75 23.92 -12.73
C ALA A 226 -13.21 24.68 -11.48
N THR A 227 -12.57 24.49 -10.33
CA THR A 227 -12.97 25.09 -9.05
C THR A 227 -11.75 25.18 -8.13
N GLU A 228 -11.62 26.27 -7.38
CA GLU A 228 -10.56 26.36 -6.37
C GLU A 228 -10.74 25.29 -5.28
N ALA A 229 -9.71 24.46 -5.11
CA ALA A 229 -9.64 23.43 -4.09
C ALA A 229 -8.29 23.49 -3.37
N GLN A 230 -8.29 23.15 -2.09
CA GLN A 230 -7.11 23.22 -1.23
C GLN A 230 -7.01 21.95 -0.38
N LEU A 231 -5.79 21.50 -0.08
CA LEU A 231 -5.58 20.34 0.77
C LEU A 231 -5.79 20.67 2.24
N PHE A 232 -6.53 19.81 2.93
CA PHE A 232 -6.65 19.75 4.38
C PHE A 232 -6.16 18.40 4.90
N THR A 233 -5.66 18.39 6.13
CA THR A 233 -5.04 17.23 6.77
C THR A 233 -5.55 17.07 8.19
N TYR A 234 -5.67 15.82 8.64
CA TYR A 234 -6.00 15.46 10.03
C TYR A 234 -5.32 14.15 10.40
N ARG A 235 -5.12 13.90 11.70
CA ARG A 235 -4.44 12.72 12.22
C ARG A 235 -5.26 11.45 12.00
N ASN A 236 -4.55 10.37 11.71
CA ASN A 236 -5.09 9.04 11.53
C ASN A 236 -4.24 8.03 12.33
N PRO A 237 -4.81 7.33 13.32
CA PRO A 237 -6.22 7.34 13.72
C PRO A 237 -6.61 8.52 14.63
N GLY A 238 -7.92 8.75 14.84
CA GLY A 238 -8.45 9.53 15.97
C GLY A 238 -9.06 10.89 15.65
N GLU A 239 -8.74 11.49 14.51
CA GLU A 239 -9.36 12.74 14.05
C GLU A 239 -10.25 12.54 12.82
N ASP A 240 -11.05 13.56 12.50
CA ASP A 240 -11.94 13.60 11.34
C ASP A 240 -11.84 14.97 10.62
N ILE A 241 -12.77 15.21 9.68
CA ILE A 241 -12.77 16.44 8.88
C ILE A 241 -12.95 17.70 9.74
N GLN A 242 -13.65 17.64 10.86
CA GLN A 242 -13.93 18.82 11.70
C GLN A 242 -12.66 19.38 12.36
N GLN A 243 -11.66 18.53 12.59
CA GLN A 243 -10.35 18.87 13.13
C GLN A 243 -9.33 19.14 12.02
N ALA A 244 -9.72 19.02 10.75
CA ALA A 244 -8.79 19.14 9.64
C ALA A 244 -8.26 20.57 9.50
N THR A 245 -6.97 20.67 9.17
CA THR A 245 -6.26 21.94 8.94
C THR A 245 -5.60 21.93 7.57
N SER A 246 -5.67 23.06 6.88
CA SER A 246 -4.94 23.26 5.63
C SER A 246 -3.44 23.22 5.87
N ILE A 247 -2.65 23.11 4.79
CA ILE A 247 -1.19 23.16 4.86
C ILE A 247 -0.65 24.48 5.44
N THR A 248 -1.45 25.55 5.45
CA THR A 248 -1.13 26.86 6.06
C THR A 248 -1.68 27.02 7.47
N GLY A 249 -2.29 25.98 8.05
CA GLY A 249 -2.81 25.96 9.41
C GLY A 249 -4.26 26.46 9.56
N LYS A 250 -4.91 26.90 8.48
CA LYS A 250 -6.33 27.33 8.53
C LYS A 250 -7.25 26.12 8.79
N PRO A 251 -8.13 26.14 9.82
CA PRO A 251 -9.06 25.05 10.09
C PRO A 251 -10.15 24.93 9.02
N TYR A 252 -10.55 23.71 8.67
CA TYR A 252 -11.64 23.46 7.71
C TYR A 252 -12.95 24.12 8.15
N MET A 253 -13.30 24.00 9.43
CA MET A 253 -14.50 24.59 10.02
C MET A 253 -14.53 26.12 10.01
N SER A 254 -13.40 26.80 9.69
CA SER A 254 -13.35 28.25 9.53
C SER A 254 -13.78 28.72 8.13
N LEU A 255 -13.97 27.81 7.17
CA LEU A 255 -14.48 28.16 5.86
C LEU A 255 -15.97 28.55 5.96
N PRO A 256 -16.41 29.66 5.36
CA PRO A 256 -17.84 30.00 5.30
C PRO A 256 -18.70 28.91 4.65
N THR A 257 -18.09 28.10 3.78
CA THR A 257 -18.70 27.00 3.05
C THR A 257 -18.50 25.64 3.71
N ALA A 258 -17.88 25.56 4.89
CA ALA A 258 -17.64 24.30 5.59
C ALA A 258 -18.94 23.50 5.73
N LEU A 259 -18.92 22.24 5.30
CA LEU A 259 -20.04 21.30 5.32
C LEU A 259 -21.30 21.77 4.55
N LEU A 260 -21.22 22.82 3.71
CA LEU A 260 -22.39 23.34 3.01
C LEU A 260 -22.99 22.31 2.03
N TYR A 261 -22.14 21.50 1.40
CA TYR A 261 -22.55 20.38 0.54
C TYR A 261 -23.49 19.37 1.21
N ARG A 262 -23.49 19.28 2.55
CA ARG A 262 -24.41 18.41 3.31
C ARG A 262 -25.82 18.97 3.43
N LYS A 263 -25.96 20.29 3.25
CA LYS A 263 -27.23 21.02 3.40
C LYS A 263 -27.85 21.32 2.05
N GLN A 264 -27.04 21.61 1.03
CA GLN A 264 -27.51 21.96 -0.29
C GLN A 264 -26.54 21.53 -1.38
N PHE A 265 -27.09 21.23 -2.57
CA PHE A 265 -26.30 20.97 -3.76
C PHE A 265 -26.11 22.27 -4.54
N ASN A 266 -24.86 22.65 -4.81
CA ASN A 266 -24.54 23.77 -5.67
C ASN A 266 -24.16 23.26 -7.08
N ALA A 267 -25.09 23.38 -8.03
CA ALA A 267 -24.89 22.91 -9.40
C ALA A 267 -23.74 23.62 -10.14
N SER A 268 -23.34 24.82 -9.67
CA SER A 268 -22.22 25.57 -10.25
C SER A 268 -20.86 25.21 -9.62
N CYS A 269 -20.84 24.37 -8.58
CA CYS A 269 -19.64 23.99 -7.84
C CYS A 269 -19.22 22.56 -8.19
N SER A 270 -18.24 22.42 -9.10
CA SER A 270 -17.78 21.13 -9.63
C SER A 270 -16.30 21.17 -9.97
N CYS A 271 -15.60 20.06 -9.74
CA CYS A 271 -14.21 19.88 -10.20
C CYS A 271 -14.11 19.77 -11.73
N ARG A 272 -15.26 19.76 -12.42
CA ARG A 272 -15.40 19.68 -13.87
C ARG A 272 -16.23 20.82 -14.42
N ALA A 273 -15.86 21.32 -15.59
CA ALA A 273 -16.68 22.29 -16.29
C ALA A 273 -18.05 21.69 -16.67
N PRO A 274 -19.13 22.49 -16.70
CA PRO A 274 -20.43 22.05 -17.16
C PRO A 274 -20.35 21.43 -18.56
N GLY A 275 -20.96 20.25 -18.75
CA GLY A 275 -21.03 19.58 -20.06
C GLY A 275 -19.75 18.88 -20.53
N GLN A 276 -18.61 19.03 -19.86
CA GLN A 276 -17.37 18.30 -20.18
C GLN A 276 -17.56 16.79 -19.85
N SER A 277 -16.59 15.89 -20.11
CA SER A 277 -16.45 14.55 -19.47
C SER A 277 -15.25 14.46 -18.48
N TRP A 278 -15.15 13.42 -17.63
CA TRP A 278 -13.96 13.26 -16.76
C TRP A 278 -12.68 13.03 -17.54
N ALA A 279 -12.75 12.29 -18.64
CA ALA A 279 -11.64 12.14 -19.56
C ALA A 279 -11.19 13.51 -20.11
N GLN A 280 -12.13 14.37 -20.50
CA GLN A 280 -11.83 15.71 -21.01
C GLN A 280 -11.35 16.70 -19.94
N ALA A 281 -11.75 16.54 -18.67
CA ALA A 281 -11.28 17.43 -17.61
C ALA A 281 -9.89 17.09 -17.10
N LEU A 282 -9.51 15.82 -17.22
CA LEU A 282 -8.21 15.34 -16.82
C LEU A 282 -7.27 15.15 -18.02
N SER A 283 -7.73 15.42 -19.25
CA SER A 283 -6.89 15.38 -20.45
C SER A 283 -5.79 16.42 -20.35
N GLY A 284 -4.53 16.01 -20.53
CA GLY A 284 -3.36 16.88 -20.36
C GLY A 284 -2.75 16.87 -18.95
N LEU A 285 -3.35 16.17 -17.98
CA LEU A 285 -2.71 15.83 -16.69
C LEU A 285 -1.96 14.49 -16.74
N GLU A 286 -1.72 13.99 -17.95
CA GLU A 286 -0.97 12.78 -18.26
C GLU A 286 0.48 12.97 -17.81
N ASP A 287 0.73 12.67 -16.53
CA ASP A 287 2.07 12.80 -16.00
C ASP A 287 2.88 11.62 -16.52
N ALA A 288 3.59 11.83 -17.64
CA ALA A 288 4.51 10.85 -18.23
C ALA A 288 5.58 10.36 -17.24
N THR A 289 5.74 11.05 -16.10
CA THR A 289 6.60 10.66 -14.98
C THR A 289 6.02 9.51 -14.13
N THR A 290 4.70 9.26 -14.20
CA THR A 290 4.05 8.13 -13.50
C THR A 290 4.03 6.85 -14.31
N LEU A 291 4.23 6.94 -15.63
CA LEU A 291 4.23 5.78 -16.53
C LEU A 291 5.56 5.03 -16.43
N GLN A 292 5.48 3.74 -16.12
CA GLN A 292 6.63 2.84 -16.11
C GLN A 292 6.64 1.93 -17.35
N LYS A 293 7.83 1.40 -17.65
CA LYS A 293 7.99 0.41 -18.73
C LYS A 293 7.22 -0.86 -18.37
N GLY A 294 6.12 -1.11 -19.08
CA GLY A 294 5.22 -2.25 -18.85
C GLY A 294 3.78 -1.83 -18.58
N ASP A 295 3.53 -0.55 -18.30
CA ASP A 295 2.19 -0.03 -18.12
C ASP A 295 1.41 -0.04 -19.44
N ILE A 296 0.18 -0.54 -19.38
CA ILE A 296 -0.73 -0.51 -20.52
C ILE A 296 -1.47 0.82 -20.50
N VAL A 297 -1.03 1.76 -21.32
CA VAL A 297 -1.76 3.02 -21.52
C VAL A 297 -2.99 2.75 -22.37
N VAL A 298 -4.16 2.95 -21.77
CA VAL A 298 -5.43 2.92 -22.49
C VAL A 298 -5.74 4.33 -22.97
N THR A 299 -5.32 4.62 -24.20
CA THR A 299 -5.72 5.84 -24.91
C THR A 299 -7.23 5.86 -25.18
N GLU A 300 -7.82 7.03 -25.40
CA GLU A 300 -9.25 7.17 -25.74
C GLU A 300 -9.68 6.25 -26.89
N GLU A 301 -8.88 6.17 -27.95
CA GLU A 301 -9.14 5.30 -29.10
C GLU A 301 -9.17 3.81 -28.71
N ARG A 302 -8.21 3.37 -27.89
CA ARG A 302 -8.14 2.00 -27.37
C ARG A 302 -9.30 1.69 -26.41
N ALA A 303 -9.70 2.64 -25.57
CA ALA A 303 -10.90 2.51 -24.73
C ALA A 303 -12.15 2.33 -25.58
N ARG A 304 -12.30 3.14 -26.65
CA ARG A 304 -13.41 3.06 -27.58
C ARG A 304 -13.45 1.69 -28.27
N GLN A 305 -12.31 1.19 -28.74
CA GLN A 305 -12.21 -0.15 -29.34
C GLN A 305 -12.57 -1.27 -28.35
N MET A 306 -12.12 -1.18 -27.10
CA MET A 306 -12.46 -2.18 -26.07
C MET A 306 -13.92 -2.11 -25.60
N SER A 307 -14.56 -0.95 -25.74
CA SER A 307 -15.98 -0.74 -25.39
C SER A 307 -16.96 -1.18 -26.49
N GLN A 308 -16.47 -1.43 -27.72
CA GLN A 308 -17.33 -1.89 -28.80
C GLN A 308 -17.70 -3.35 -28.59
N PRO A 309 -18.98 -3.73 -28.80
CA PRO A 309 -19.38 -5.13 -28.75
C PRO A 309 -18.62 -5.91 -29.81
N LYS A 310 -18.08 -7.07 -29.43
CA LYS A 310 -17.34 -7.95 -30.35
C LYS A 310 -18.28 -8.30 -31.51
N PRO A 311 -17.88 -8.10 -32.78
CA PRO A 311 -18.73 -8.45 -33.91
C PRO A 311 -19.08 -9.92 -33.80
N ALA A 312 -20.38 -10.22 -33.84
CA ALA A 312 -20.87 -11.59 -33.87
C ALA A 312 -20.29 -12.24 -35.13
N THR A 313 -19.32 -13.13 -34.96
CA THR A 313 -18.84 -13.97 -36.06
C THR A 313 -20.03 -14.73 -36.61
N ASP A 314 -20.34 -14.49 -37.88
CA ASP A 314 -21.52 -14.97 -38.58
C ASP A 314 -21.76 -16.47 -38.40
N ALA A 315 -22.65 -16.82 -37.47
CA ALA A 315 -23.27 -18.14 -37.39
C ALA A 315 -24.28 -18.38 -38.55
N ALA A 316 -24.37 -17.46 -39.52
CA ALA A 316 -25.23 -17.57 -40.69
C ALA A 316 -24.62 -18.44 -41.82
N GLY A 317 -23.31 -18.72 -41.78
CA GLY A 317 -22.64 -19.50 -42.84
C GLY A 317 -22.81 -21.03 -42.74
N ARG A 318 -23.11 -21.58 -41.56
CA ARG A 318 -23.16 -23.05 -41.36
C ARG A 318 -24.51 -23.68 -41.69
N ASN A 319 -25.60 -22.89 -41.75
CA ASN A 319 -26.93 -23.43 -42.04
C ASN A 319 -27.27 -23.51 -43.53
N LYS A 320 -26.44 -22.96 -44.43
CA LYS A 320 -26.63 -23.11 -45.88
C LYS A 320 -25.96 -24.35 -46.48
N ALA A 321 -25.01 -24.98 -45.79
CA ALA A 321 -24.35 -26.19 -46.29
C ALA A 321 -25.15 -27.49 -46.02
N ALA A 322 -26.08 -27.48 -45.06
CA ALA A 322 -26.90 -28.65 -44.74
C ALA A 322 -28.18 -28.78 -45.61
N ALA A 323 -28.53 -27.76 -46.39
CA ALA A 323 -29.71 -27.76 -47.27
C ALA A 323 -29.40 -28.07 -48.75
N ALA A 324 -28.15 -28.37 -49.09
CA ALA A 324 -27.70 -28.67 -50.46
C ALA A 324 -27.20 -30.11 -50.64
N ALA A 325 -27.47 -30.99 -49.67
CA ALA A 325 -27.06 -32.40 -49.68
C ALA A 325 -28.24 -33.39 -49.66
N THR A 326 -29.43 -32.96 -50.09
CA THR A 326 -30.55 -33.83 -50.50
C THR A 326 -30.45 -34.20 -51.96
#